data_AF-A0A8T5PLJ1-F1
#
_entry.id   AF-A0A8T5PLJ1-F1
#
_cell.length_a   1.000
_cell.length_b   1.000
_cell.length_c   1.000
_cell.angle_alpha   90.00
_cell.angle_beta   90.00
_cell.angle_gamma   90.00
#
_symmetry.space_group_name_H-M   'P 1'
#
loop_
_entity.id
_entity.type
_entity.pdbx_description
1 polymer ?
#
loop_
_entity_poly.entity_id
_entity_poly.type
_entity_poly.pdbx_seq_one_letter_code
_entity_poly.pdbx_strand_id
1 'polypeptide(L)'
;MNTVTKEKLEKYFSVTAQALEKAKNALDQERLPEAEDFLDMATRYFQDAKHFEEKGDLVTAFAALNYAHGWLDAGARIKLFKVSDNKLFTVD
;
A
#
# COMPACT_ATOMS: atom_id res chain seq x y z
N MET A 1 22.61 3.90 10.17
CA MET A 1 22.22 2.51 10.48
C MET A 1 21.04 2.14 9.58
N ASN A 2 21.11 0.99 8.90
CA ASN A 2 20.05 0.51 8.00
C ASN A 2 19.11 -0.46 8.76
N THR A 3 18.57 -0.03 9.90
CA THR A 3 17.71 -0.86 10.75
C THR A 3 16.25 -0.44 10.57
N VAL A 4 15.34 -1.40 10.47
CA VAL A 4 13.90 -1.14 10.53
C VAL A 4 13.51 -0.97 12.01
N THR A 5 13.12 0.25 12.39
CA THR A 5 12.62 0.57 13.74
C THR A 5 11.10 0.53 13.77
N LYS A 6 10.50 0.38 14.96
CA LYS A 6 9.04 0.48 15.13
C LYS A 6 8.49 1.81 14.64
N GLU A 7 9.13 2.92 15.00
CA GLU A 7 8.76 4.26 14.53
C GLU A 7 8.77 4.37 13.00
N LYS A 8 9.79 3.79 12.34
CA LYS A 8 9.84 3.75 10.88
C LYS A 8 8.70 2.90 10.31
N LEU A 9 8.41 1.76 10.91
CA LEU A 9 7.33 0.87 10.48
C LEU A 9 5.96 1.53 10.64
N GLU A 10 5.68 2.15 11.79
CA GLU A 10 4.46 2.93 12.09
C GLU A 10 4.24 4.05 11.06
N LYS A 11 5.30 4.77 10.69
CA LYS A 11 5.23 5.79 9.64
C LYS A 11 4.79 5.18 8.30
N TYR A 12 5.37 4.05 7.90
CA TYR A 12 4.99 3.39 6.64
C TYR A 12 3.57 2.82 6.69
N PHE A 13 3.11 2.37 7.86
CA PHE A 13 1.73 1.89 8.03
C PHE A 13 0.76 3.04 7.82
N SER A 14 1.03 4.20 8.43
CA SER A 14 0.23 5.41 8.24
C SER A 14 0.16 5.84 6.78
N VAL A 15 1.29 5.89 6.08
CA VAL A 15 1.34 6.26 4.66
C VAL A 15 0.57 5.28 3.79
N THR A 16 0.78 3.97 3.98
CA THR A 16 0.11 2.94 3.17
C THR A 16 -1.38 2.85 3.46
N ALA A 17 -1.80 3.04 4.71
CA ALA A 17 -3.22 3.10 5.08
C ALA A 17 -3.93 4.28 4.40
N GLN A 18 -3.30 5.46 4.36
CA GLN A 18 -3.85 6.63 3.67
C GLN A 18 -3.96 6.39 2.15
N ALA A 19 -2.95 5.77 1.54
CA ALA A 19 -2.97 5.42 0.13
C ALA A 19 -4.06 4.37 -0.20
N LEU A 20 -4.22 3.33 0.63
CA LEU A 20 -5.29 2.34 0.51
C LEU A 20 -6.68 3.00 0.51
N GLU A 21 -6.93 3.88 1.48
CA GLU A 21 -8.23 4.55 1.59
C GLU A 21 -8.50 5.45 0.39
N LYS A 22 -7.48 6.15 -0.12
CA LYS A 22 -7.63 6.95 -1.35
C LYS A 22 -7.88 6.09 -2.58
N ALA A 23 -7.14 4.99 -2.76
CA ALA A 23 -7.31 4.09 -3.89
C ALA A 23 -8.71 3.46 -3.91
N LYS A 24 -9.20 3.01 -2.73
CA LYS A 24 -10.55 2.45 -2.56
C LYS A 24 -11.66 3.39 -3.01
N ASN A 25 -11.49 4.69 -2.80
CA ASN A 25 -12.48 5.70 -3.18
C ASN A 25 -12.30 6.24 -4.61
N ALA A 26 -11.35 5.70 -5.38
CA ALA A 26 -10.97 6.21 -6.69
C ALA A 26 -10.81 5.10 -7.74
N LEU A 27 -11.52 3.98 -7.62
CA LEU A 27 -11.44 2.88 -8.57
C LEU A 27 -11.93 3.28 -9.97
N ASP A 28 -11.21 2.84 -11.00
CA ASP A 28 -11.62 2.96 -12.39
C ASP A 28 -12.85 2.10 -12.68
N GLN A 29 -14.01 2.73 -12.87
CA GLN A 29 -15.28 2.03 -13.05
C GLN A 29 -15.35 1.25 -14.37
N GLU A 30 -14.58 1.63 -15.38
CA GLU A 30 -14.53 0.92 -16.66
C GLU A 30 -13.70 -0.38 -16.59
N ARG A 31 -12.77 -0.45 -15.63
CA ARG A 31 -11.83 -1.57 -15.41
C ARG A 31 -11.91 -2.06 -13.96
N LEU A 32 -13.14 -2.11 -13.46
CA LEU A 32 -13.41 -2.38 -12.05
C LEU A 32 -12.82 -3.71 -11.58
N PRO A 33 -12.93 -4.84 -12.31
CA PRO A 33 -12.33 -6.10 -11.89
C PRO A 33 -10.81 -6.01 -11.67
N GLU A 34 -10.08 -5.34 -12.56
CA GLU A 34 -8.64 -5.15 -12.42
C GLU A 34 -8.28 -4.18 -11.30
N ALA A 35 -9.08 -3.12 -11.12
CA ALA A 35 -8.89 -2.17 -10.03
C ALA A 35 -9.14 -2.82 -8.66
N GLU A 36 -10.17 -3.66 -8.55
CA GLU A 36 -10.47 -4.45 -7.35
C GLU A 36 -9.39 -5.49 -7.07
N ASP A 37 -8.86 -6.17 -8.09
CA ASP A 37 -7.76 -7.14 -7.93
C ASP A 37 -6.50 -6.46 -7.37
N PHE A 38 -6.10 -5.31 -7.90
CA PHE A 38 -4.96 -4.54 -7.38
C PHE A 38 -5.22 -4.07 -5.94
N LEU A 39 -6.44 -3.62 -5.63
CA LEU A 39 -6.81 -3.17 -4.28
C LEU A 39 -6.81 -4.34 -3.28
N ASP A 40 -7.31 -5.51 -3.68
CA ASP A 40 -7.29 -6.72 -2.86
C ASP A 40 -5.85 -7.14 -2.55
N MET A 41 -4.99 -7.19 -3.57
CA MET A 41 -3.58 -7.52 -3.40
C MET A 41 -2.88 -6.55 -2.44
N ALA A 42 -3.05 -5.23 -2.62
CA ALA A 42 -2.51 -4.23 -1.70
C ALA A 42 -3.05 -4.42 -0.26
N THR A 43 -4.36 -4.69 -0.13
CA THR A 43 -5.01 -4.88 1.18
C THR A 43 -4.47 -6.12 1.89
N ARG A 44 -4.31 -7.25 1.19
CA ARG A 44 -3.81 -8.51 1.75
C ARG A 44 -2.39 -8.36 2.29
N TYR A 45 -1.49 -7.76 1.53
CA TYR A 45 -0.13 -7.51 2.00
C TYR A 45 -0.05 -6.50 3.15
N PHE A 46 -0.98 -5.54 3.21
CA PHE A 46 -1.11 -4.66 4.36
C PHE A 46 -1.55 -5.42 5.63
N GLN A 47 -2.45 -6.40 5.51
CA GLN A 47 -2.80 -7.28 6.65
C GLN A 47 -1.65 -8.21 7.03
N ASP A 48 -0.92 -8.76 6.05
CA ASP A 48 0.28 -9.57 6.30
C ASP A 48 1.33 -8.76 7.07
N ALA A 49 1.53 -7.49 6.71
CA ALA A 49 2.43 -6.60 7.43
C ALA A 49 2.04 -6.47 8.92
N LYS A 50 0.74 -6.31 9.23
CA LYS A 50 0.26 -6.27 10.63
C LYS A 50 0.53 -7.57 11.36
N HIS A 51 0.26 -8.71 10.70
CA HIS A 51 0.50 -10.02 11.28
C HIS A 51 1.99 -10.25 11.62
N PHE A 52 2.90 -9.80 10.76
CA PHE A 52 4.34 -9.86 11.05
C PHE A 52 4.76 -8.89 12.16
N GLU A 53 4.19 -7.69 12.21
CA GLU A 53 4.42 -6.72 13.27
C GLU A 53 3.99 -7.27 14.64
N GLU A 54 2.80 -7.87 14.73
CA GLU A 54 2.28 -8.49 15.96
C GLU A 54 3.20 -9.60 16.49
N LYS A 55 3.94 -10.28 15.59
CA LYS A 55 4.93 -11.31 15.92
C LYS A 55 6.32 -10.75 16.23
N GLY A 56 6.52 -9.43 16.12
CA GLY A 56 7.81 -8.78 16.30
C GLY A 56 8.77 -8.91 15.11
N ASP A 57 8.32 -9.46 13.98
CA ASP A 57 9.13 -9.56 12.76
C ASP A 57 9.02 -8.27 11.94
N LEU A 58 9.74 -7.23 12.40
CA LEU A 58 9.67 -5.89 11.83
C LEU A 58 10.20 -5.82 10.40
N VAL A 59 11.19 -6.65 10.05
CA VAL A 59 11.79 -6.65 8.70
C VAL A 59 10.79 -7.22 7.70
N THR A 60 10.16 -8.35 8.01
CA THR A 60 9.15 -8.94 7.14
C THR A 60 7.90 -8.08 7.08
N ALA A 61 7.48 -7.47 8.20
CA ALA A 61 6.39 -6.50 8.22
C ALA A 61 6.67 -5.32 7.28
N PHE A 62 7.88 -4.74 7.36
CA PHE A 62 8.29 -3.66 6.48
C PHE A 62 8.33 -4.09 5.01
N ALA A 63 8.82 -5.30 4.71
CA ALA A 63 8.84 -5.83 3.35
C ALA A 63 7.42 -6.01 2.76
N ALA A 64 6.51 -6.63 3.52
CA ALA A 64 5.12 -6.81 3.11
C ALA A 64 4.42 -5.46 2.86
N LEU A 65 4.70 -4.47 3.71
CA LEU A 65 4.11 -3.14 3.62
C LEU A 65 4.60 -2.36 2.39
N ASN A 66 5.89 -2.47 2.04
CA ASN A 66 6.41 -1.88 0.81
C ASN A 66 5.85 -2.60 -0.43
N TYR A 67 5.63 -3.92 -0.35
CA TYR A 67 5.00 -4.66 -1.45
C TYR A 67 3.53 -4.28 -1.64
N ALA A 68 2.78 -4.08 -0.54
CA ALA A 68 1.44 -3.52 -0.58
C ALA A 68 1.42 -2.14 -1.27
N HIS A 69 2.34 -1.26 -0.89
CA HIS A 69 2.44 0.06 -1.50
C HIS A 69 2.84 0.01 -2.99
N GLY A 70 3.65 -0.99 -3.39
CA GLY A 70 3.99 -1.23 -4.78
C GLY A 70 2.77 -1.54 -5.65
N TRP A 71 1.79 -2.30 -5.15
CA TRP A 71 0.51 -2.52 -5.83
C TRP A 71 -0.29 -1.23 -5.98
N LEU A 72 -0.29 -0.37 -4.95
CA LEU A 72 -0.96 0.94 -4.98
C LEU A 72 -0.34 1.86 -6.03
N ASP A 73 0.99 1.96 -6.05
CA ASP A 73 1.73 2.75 -7.03
C ASP A 73 1.52 2.26 -8.46
N ALA A 74 1.58 0.94 -8.65
CA ALA A 74 1.34 0.34 -9.96
C ALA A 74 -0.08 0.66 -10.45
N GLY A 75 -1.10 0.42 -9.62
CA GLY A 75 -2.49 0.70 -9.96
C GLY A 75 -2.76 2.19 -10.23
N ALA A 76 -2.11 3.08 -9.49
CA ALA A 76 -2.19 4.52 -9.72
C ALA A 76 -1.52 4.93 -11.05
N ARG A 77 -0.30 4.42 -11.33
CA ARG A 77 0.43 4.71 -12.59
C ARG A 77 -0.33 4.26 -13.84
N ILE A 78 -0.97 3.10 -13.80
CA ILE A 78 -1.76 2.59 -14.94
C ILE A 78 -3.23 3.03 -14.89
N LYS A 79 -3.57 3.96 -14.00
CA LYS A 79 -4.87 4.61 -13.86
C LYS A 79 -6.03 3.67 -13.51
N LEU A 80 -5.75 2.55 -12.84
CA LEU A 80 -6.77 1.74 -12.15
C LEU A 80 -7.28 2.46 -10.90
N PHE A 81 -6.42 3.28 -10.28
CA PHE A 81 -6.80 4.23 -9.23
C PHE A 81 -6.71 5.64 -9.81
N LYS A 82 -7.84 6.36 -9.88
CA LYS A 82 -7.96 7.75 -10.36
C LYS A 82 -7.53 8.75 -9.28
N VAL A 83 -6.30 8.59 -8.80
CA VAL A 83 -5.67 9.44 -7.78
C VAL A 83 -4.66 10.40 -8.41
N SER A 84 -4.45 11.54 -7.78
CA SER A 84 -3.49 12.57 -8.23
C SER A 84 -2.60 13.06 -7.07
N ASP A 85 -2.39 12.23 -6.05
CA ASP A 85 -1.64 12.60 -4.85
C ASP A 85 -0.20 12.11 -4.91
N ASN A 86 0.68 12.97 -5.42
CA ASN A 86 2.11 12.71 -5.61
C ASN A 86 2.88 12.48 -4.28
N LYS A 87 2.26 12.79 -3.14
CA LYS A 87 2.88 12.55 -1.82
C LYS A 87 2.67 11.11 -1.36
N LEU A 88 1.59 10.48 -1.84
CA LEU A 88 1.19 9.13 -1.44
C LEU A 88 1.35 8.11 -2.54
N PHE A 89 1.47 8.53 -3.80
CA PHE A 89 1.64 7.64 -4.94
C PHE A 89 2.75 8.16 -5.86
N THR A 90 3.40 7.23 -6.55
CA THR A 90 4.39 7.51 -7.60
C THR A 90 3.69 7.90 -8.92
N VAL A 91 2.92 8.99 -8.90
CA VAL A 91 2.12 9.52 -10.02
C VAL A 91 2.64 10.89 -10.48
N ASP A 92 3.80 10.84 -11.14
CA ASP A 92 4.41 11.98 -11.85
C ASP A 92 4.63 11.60 -13.32
#